data_AF-A0A1F2T691-F1
#
_entry.id   AF-A0A1F2T691-F1
#
_cell.length_a   1.000
_cell.length_b   1.000
_cell.length_c   1.000
_cell.angle_alpha   90.00
_cell.angle_beta   90.00
_cell.angle_gamma   90.00
#
_symmetry.space_group_name_H-M   'P 1'
#
loop_
_entity.id
_entity.type
_entity.pdbx_description
1 polymer ?
#
loop_
_entity_poly.entity_id
_entity_poly.type
_entity_poly.pdbx_seq_one_letter_code
_entity_poly.pdbx_strand_id
1 'polypeptide(L)'
;ERYLAAAREISRLAVGDPSLGEAARSATYRVPRLLEQDVRLGDDLPFGSRGGLAVRHHFPLNGEYAFKIRLRRQVYDYIVGMGRAQDLDLRIDGKRVTRFRVGGEATGTPGPLTWNGEIVGDTPYELYMHAADAGLEVRAPVRAGVHVVSASFVDTPWEPEGVAQPLAVDFGRGSDEQFDGLAAVDALTINGPYRATGVGDTASRRLIFSCLPTGLSAGASAKAEASAKVGRPGAAAEDARCARQILTRLARRAYRRPPTSEEIDTLLSFFRQAAAERGFEAGVQSAIERMLVSFNFLFRIEREPSAAPGGIYRVHDLDLASRLSFFLWNSIPDDTLLALAERNRLHEPAVLAAQTARMLRHPKASSLVTGFAGQWLGVRKAQSFLPDANIFPEFDENLRRAFQRETALFVDDQIAADRSIVDLITADYSLVNERLAQHYGLRGVTGERFRRVTFTDGVRGGILGQGTVLMVTSYPDRTAPVVRGFWVLESLLGMPPPPPPPDVPDLQTVTDDGRPLSMRGQMERHRQNPACAVCHVRMDPLGFSLENFDAIGRWRLTSGGMPVGASAVFADGTPIDGVAGLRAFVLE
;
A
#
# COMPACT_ATOMS: atom_id res chain seq x y z
N GLU A 1 1.61 13.65 23.87
CA GLU A 1 0.90 14.59 22.98
C GLU A 1 0.40 13.98 21.67
N ARG A 2 1.25 13.32 20.85
CA ARG A 2 0.83 12.76 19.53
C ARG A 2 -0.34 11.76 19.60
N TYR A 3 -0.38 10.86 20.58
CA TYR A 3 -1.51 9.92 20.76
C TYR A 3 -2.83 10.64 21.06
N LEU A 4 -2.79 11.71 21.86
CA LEU A 4 -3.99 12.50 22.20
C LEU A 4 -4.50 13.26 20.98
N ALA A 5 -3.61 13.87 20.20
CA ALA A 5 -3.97 14.52 18.94
C ALA A 5 -4.63 13.52 17.96
N ALA A 6 -4.06 12.32 17.80
CA ALA A 6 -4.63 11.28 16.94
C ALA A 6 -5.98 10.78 17.47
N ALA A 7 -6.14 10.54 18.77
CA ALA A 7 -7.40 10.11 19.38
C ALA A 7 -8.52 11.15 19.22
N ARG A 8 -8.21 12.42 19.43
CA ARG A 8 -9.13 13.53 19.19
C ARG A 8 -9.56 13.58 17.73
N GLU A 9 -8.60 13.47 16.82
CA GLU A 9 -8.84 13.50 15.39
C GLU A 9 -9.73 12.33 14.93
N ILE A 10 -9.39 11.11 15.34
CA ILE A 10 -10.15 9.89 15.00
C ILE A 10 -11.57 9.93 15.59
N SER A 11 -11.73 10.33 16.84
CA SER A 11 -13.04 10.41 17.49
C SER A 11 -13.96 11.44 16.82
N ARG A 12 -13.41 12.62 16.46
CA ARG A 12 -14.13 13.65 15.69
C ARG A 12 -14.51 13.19 14.30
N LEU A 13 -13.63 12.47 13.60
CA LEU A 13 -13.94 11.89 12.28
C LEU A 13 -15.02 10.81 12.37
N ALA A 14 -14.95 9.94 13.37
CA ALA A 14 -15.85 8.80 13.50
C ALA A 14 -17.26 9.20 13.94
N VAL A 15 -17.37 10.17 14.85
CA VAL A 15 -18.65 10.74 15.29
C VAL A 15 -19.14 11.79 14.31
N GLY A 16 -18.27 12.60 13.71
CA GLY A 16 -18.66 13.79 12.96
C GLY A 16 -18.80 14.97 13.93
N ASP A 17 -17.77 15.82 13.99
CA ASP A 17 -17.76 17.04 14.82
C ASP A 17 -18.06 18.26 13.93
N PRO A 18 -19.17 18.99 14.14
CA PRO A 18 -19.52 20.16 13.34
C PRO A 18 -18.45 21.26 13.32
N SER A 19 -17.62 21.37 14.37
CA SER A 19 -16.52 22.34 14.41
C SER A 19 -15.43 22.06 13.37
N LEU A 20 -15.39 20.84 12.80
CA LEU A 20 -14.49 20.54 11.67
C LEU A 20 -14.80 21.38 10.42
N GLY A 21 -16.00 21.97 10.30
CA GLY A 21 -16.33 22.88 9.21
C GLY A 21 -15.69 24.27 9.34
N GLU A 22 -15.19 24.62 10.52
CA GLU A 22 -14.57 25.94 10.78
C GLU A 22 -13.07 25.95 10.43
N ALA A 23 -12.42 24.79 10.46
CA ALA A 23 -11.04 24.61 10.01
C ALA A 23 -11.03 23.80 8.71
N ALA A 24 -11.01 24.49 7.56
CA ALA A 24 -10.94 23.84 6.26
C ALA A 24 -9.79 22.82 6.23
N ARG A 25 -10.12 21.54 6.07
CA ARG A 25 -9.14 20.47 6.04
C ARG A 25 -8.67 20.27 4.61
N SER A 26 -7.41 19.91 4.45
CA SER A 26 -6.84 19.56 3.16
C SER A 26 -6.30 18.14 3.20
N ALA A 27 -6.70 17.32 2.24
CA ALA A 27 -6.10 16.03 1.97
C ALA A 27 -5.56 16.05 0.54
N THR A 28 -4.26 15.81 0.38
CA THR A 28 -3.61 15.77 -0.94
C THR A 28 -3.13 14.36 -1.25
N TYR A 29 -3.57 13.85 -2.40
CA TYR A 29 -3.19 12.55 -2.93
C TYR A 29 -2.29 12.77 -4.14
N ARG A 30 -1.09 12.21 -4.12
CA ARG A 30 -0.08 12.42 -5.16
C ARG A 30 0.09 11.18 -6.02
N VAL A 31 0.34 11.42 -7.30
CA VAL A 31 0.79 10.42 -8.26
C VAL A 31 2.31 10.57 -8.38
N PRO A 32 3.10 9.48 -8.32
CA PRO A 32 4.53 9.56 -8.56
C PRO A 32 4.81 10.19 -9.93
N ARG A 33 5.76 11.13 -9.96
CA ARG A 33 6.11 11.88 -11.18
C ARG A 33 6.47 10.99 -12.36
N LEU A 34 7.18 9.89 -12.08
CA LEU A 34 7.66 8.94 -13.08
C LEU A 34 6.62 7.87 -13.47
N LEU A 35 5.44 7.89 -12.86
CA LEU A 35 4.36 6.98 -13.25
C LEU A 35 3.84 7.36 -14.64
N GLU A 36 3.78 6.39 -15.52
CA GLU A 36 3.12 6.51 -16.81
C GLU A 36 1.61 6.50 -16.67
N GLN A 37 0.96 7.43 -17.37
CA GLN A 37 -0.46 7.77 -17.21
C GLN A 37 -1.20 7.71 -18.56
N ASP A 38 -0.64 6.97 -19.50
CA ASP A 38 -1.12 6.94 -20.89
C ASP A 38 -2.24 5.92 -21.06
N VAL A 39 -2.35 4.98 -20.12
CA VAL A 39 -3.41 3.97 -20.02
C VAL A 39 -4.23 4.13 -18.75
N ARG A 40 -5.38 3.45 -18.67
CA ARG A 40 -6.21 3.34 -17.45
C ARG A 40 -5.39 2.73 -16.32
N LEU A 41 -5.35 3.33 -15.13
CA LEU A 41 -4.46 2.88 -14.02
C LEU A 41 -5.10 2.00 -12.94
N GLY A 42 -6.38 1.63 -13.08
CA GLY A 42 -7.02 0.75 -12.10
C GLY A 42 -8.54 0.59 -12.26
N ASP A 43 -9.09 -0.33 -11.48
CA ASP A 43 -10.50 -0.73 -11.59
C ASP A 43 -11.48 0.36 -11.13
N ASP A 44 -11.07 1.23 -10.21
CA ASP A 44 -11.87 2.36 -9.73
C ASP A 44 -11.96 3.51 -10.75
N LEU A 45 -11.19 3.45 -11.84
CA LEU A 45 -11.26 4.40 -12.94
C LEU A 45 -12.23 3.89 -14.04
N PRO A 46 -12.97 4.76 -14.74
CA PRO A 46 -13.87 4.35 -15.82
C PRO A 46 -13.15 3.65 -16.98
N PHE A 47 -13.86 2.78 -17.70
CA PHE A 47 -13.42 2.39 -19.05
C PHE A 47 -13.40 3.60 -19.98
N GLY A 48 -12.46 3.64 -20.92
CA GLY A 48 -12.23 4.82 -21.77
C GLY A 48 -11.66 6.02 -21.01
N SER A 49 -10.98 5.76 -19.90
CA SER A 49 -10.14 6.76 -19.22
C SER A 49 -8.68 6.34 -19.26
N ARG A 50 -7.80 7.32 -19.14
CA ARG A 50 -6.36 7.12 -18.97
C ARG A 50 -5.81 7.99 -17.87
N GLY A 51 -4.73 7.51 -17.26
CA GLY A 51 -3.99 8.24 -16.26
C GLY A 51 -4.80 8.60 -15.03
N GLY A 52 -4.27 9.54 -14.26
CA GLY A 52 -4.97 10.07 -13.11
C GLY A 52 -4.83 9.21 -11.86
N LEU A 53 -5.83 9.32 -10.98
CA LEU A 53 -5.92 8.52 -9.76
C LEU A 53 -7.38 8.36 -9.30
N ALA A 54 -7.63 7.31 -8.53
CA ALA A 54 -8.84 7.11 -7.75
C ALA A 54 -8.48 6.87 -6.28
N VAL A 55 -9.17 7.54 -5.37
CA VAL A 55 -8.88 7.49 -3.93
C VAL A 55 -10.16 7.31 -3.13
N ARG A 56 -10.08 6.45 -2.11
CA ARG A 56 -11.14 6.32 -1.10
C ARG A 56 -10.92 7.40 -0.03
N HIS A 57 -11.79 8.39 0.02
CA HIS A 57 -11.70 9.50 0.97
C HIS A 57 -12.86 9.45 1.96
N HIS A 58 -12.58 9.71 3.24
CA HIS A 58 -13.59 9.83 4.29
C HIS A 58 -13.99 11.29 4.48
N PHE A 59 -15.21 11.63 4.07
CA PHE A 59 -15.83 12.93 4.24
C PHE A 59 -16.48 13.01 5.64
N PRO A 60 -15.99 13.86 6.57
CA PRO A 60 -16.48 13.86 7.94
C PRO A 60 -17.90 14.39 8.12
N LEU A 61 -18.36 15.28 7.24
CA LEU A 61 -19.65 15.96 7.33
C LEU A 61 -20.32 16.01 5.96
N ASN A 62 -21.64 16.16 5.93
CA ASN A 62 -22.34 16.62 4.75
C ASN A 62 -21.94 18.07 4.51
N GLY A 63 -21.52 18.42 3.30
CA GLY A 63 -21.11 19.78 2.99
C GLY A 63 -20.56 19.90 1.59
N GLU A 64 -20.05 21.07 1.27
CA GLU A 64 -19.35 21.30 0.03
C GLU A 64 -17.86 21.07 0.20
N TYR A 65 -17.26 20.45 -0.81
CA TYR A 65 -15.83 20.19 -0.84
C TYR A 65 -15.27 20.77 -2.14
N ALA A 66 -14.12 21.42 -2.03
CA ALA A 66 -13.37 21.89 -3.19
C ALA A 66 -12.38 20.82 -3.61
N PHE A 67 -12.42 20.46 -4.89
CA PHE A 67 -11.54 19.48 -5.51
C PHE A 67 -10.61 20.21 -6.44
N LYS A 68 -9.33 20.28 -6.07
CA LYS A 68 -8.29 20.90 -6.86
C LYS A 68 -7.40 19.83 -7.48
N ILE A 69 -7.23 19.89 -8.80
CA ILE A 69 -6.36 18.97 -9.54
C ILE A 69 -5.11 19.74 -9.95
N ARG A 70 -3.94 19.17 -9.64
CA ARG A 70 -2.65 19.65 -10.15
C ARG A 70 -2.22 18.72 -11.28
N LEU A 71 -1.84 19.27 -12.43
CA LEU A 71 -1.29 18.50 -13.54
C LEU A 71 0.20 18.20 -13.32
N ARG A 72 0.64 17.07 -13.88
CA ARG A 72 2.04 16.63 -13.87
C ARG A 72 2.89 17.73 -14.51
N ARG A 73 4.02 17.98 -13.89
CA ARG A 73 5.03 18.91 -14.38
C ARG A 73 6.37 18.21 -14.48
N GLN A 74 7.19 18.69 -15.40
CA GLN A 74 8.57 18.27 -15.51
C GLN A 74 9.43 18.95 -14.43
N VAL A 75 10.74 18.63 -14.35
CA VAL A 75 11.67 19.14 -13.32
C VAL A 75 11.77 20.67 -13.22
N TYR A 76 11.55 21.41 -14.30
CA TYR A 76 11.51 22.89 -14.34
C TYR A 76 10.09 23.47 -14.24
N ASP A 77 9.11 22.69 -13.75
CA ASP A 77 7.74 23.12 -13.41
C ASP A 77 6.82 23.48 -14.59
N TYR A 78 7.19 23.15 -15.84
CA TYR A 78 6.29 23.21 -17.00
C TYR A 78 5.30 22.05 -16.97
N ILE A 79 4.02 22.32 -17.24
CA ILE A 79 2.96 21.31 -17.31
C ILE A 79 3.11 20.47 -18.57
N VAL A 80 3.05 19.14 -18.41
CA VAL A 80 3.24 18.22 -19.54
C VAL A 80 2.00 18.07 -20.41
N GLY A 81 2.19 17.85 -21.71
CA GLY A 81 1.11 17.49 -22.63
C GLY A 81 0.13 18.62 -22.96
N MET A 82 0.58 19.88 -22.99
CA MET A 82 -0.29 21.06 -23.16
C MET A 82 -0.48 21.53 -24.60
N GLY A 83 0.10 20.87 -25.60
CA GLY A 83 0.01 21.26 -27.02
C GLY A 83 -1.35 21.00 -27.66
N ARG A 84 -2.12 20.05 -27.13
CA ARG A 84 -3.46 19.72 -27.61
C ARG A 84 -4.49 19.68 -26.50
N ALA A 85 -5.70 20.11 -26.83
CA ALA A 85 -6.81 20.14 -25.91
C ALA A 85 -7.32 18.72 -25.57
N GLN A 86 -7.41 18.42 -24.27
CA GLN A 86 -7.72 17.11 -23.69
C GLN A 86 -8.80 17.26 -22.61
N ASP A 87 -9.60 16.22 -22.44
CA ASP A 87 -10.71 16.21 -21.47
C ASP A 87 -10.27 15.51 -20.17
N LEU A 88 -10.50 16.17 -19.03
CA LEU A 88 -10.22 15.67 -17.70
C LEU A 88 -11.52 15.56 -16.89
N ASP A 89 -11.92 14.35 -16.53
CA ASP A 89 -13.11 14.09 -15.72
C ASP A 89 -12.76 14.05 -14.23
N LEU A 90 -13.51 14.79 -13.40
CA LEU A 90 -13.60 14.56 -11.96
C LEU A 90 -14.89 13.79 -11.66
N ARG A 91 -14.78 12.71 -10.89
CA ARG A 91 -15.91 11.85 -10.52
C ARG A 91 -15.93 11.54 -9.02
N ILE A 92 -17.14 11.35 -8.51
CA ILE A 92 -17.40 10.85 -7.15
C ILE A 92 -18.34 9.65 -7.27
N ASP A 93 -17.93 8.50 -6.73
CA ASP A 93 -18.63 7.21 -6.83
C ASP A 93 -19.02 6.87 -8.28
N GLY A 94 -18.08 7.07 -9.21
CA GLY A 94 -18.26 6.81 -10.65
C GLY A 94 -19.10 7.85 -11.40
N LYS A 95 -19.80 8.76 -10.71
CA LYS A 95 -20.61 9.83 -11.31
C LYS A 95 -19.74 11.05 -11.61
N ARG A 96 -19.81 11.55 -12.86
CA ARG A 96 -19.07 12.75 -13.28
C ARG A 96 -19.63 13.99 -12.59
N VAL A 97 -18.76 14.68 -11.86
CA VAL A 97 -19.04 15.97 -11.20
C VAL A 97 -18.83 17.09 -12.19
N THR A 98 -17.68 17.09 -12.87
CA THR A 98 -17.35 18.07 -13.89
C THR A 98 -16.36 17.48 -14.90
N ARG A 99 -16.22 18.16 -16.03
CA ARG A 99 -15.20 17.93 -17.04
C ARG A 99 -14.47 19.23 -17.30
N PHE A 100 -13.15 19.17 -17.25
CA PHE A 100 -12.28 20.26 -17.65
C PHE A 100 -11.72 19.99 -19.05
N ARG A 101 -11.49 21.06 -19.81
CA ARG A 101 -10.75 21.05 -21.06
C ARG A 101 -9.39 21.70 -20.78
N VAL A 102 -8.28 21.01 -21.06
CA VAL A 102 -6.92 21.50 -20.79
C VAL A 102 -6.00 21.27 -21.97
N GLY A 103 -5.03 22.16 -22.20
CA GLY A 103 -4.13 22.11 -23.36
C GLY A 103 -4.69 22.79 -24.62
N GLY A 104 -3.82 23.14 -25.56
CA GLY A 104 -4.15 23.71 -26.87
C GLY A 104 -4.35 25.23 -26.91
N GLU A 105 -4.09 25.94 -25.80
CA GLU A 105 -4.33 27.39 -25.68
C GLU A 105 -3.03 28.20 -25.52
N ALA A 106 -1.87 27.55 -25.64
CA ALA A 106 -0.57 28.22 -25.59
C ALA A 106 -0.48 29.26 -26.73
N THR A 107 -0.04 30.48 -26.41
CA THR A 107 0.19 31.55 -27.38
C THR A 107 1.59 32.12 -27.20
N GLY A 108 2.14 32.73 -28.26
CA GLY A 108 3.53 33.14 -28.29
C GLY A 108 4.47 32.01 -28.71
N THR A 109 5.76 32.31 -28.71
CA THR A 109 6.82 31.42 -29.17
C THR A 109 7.39 30.66 -27.97
N PRO A 110 7.48 29.31 -28.02
CA PRO A 110 8.19 28.57 -26.99
C PRO A 110 9.67 28.94 -26.99
N GLY A 111 10.33 28.80 -25.83
CA GLY A 111 11.78 28.77 -25.78
C GLY A 111 12.31 27.64 -26.67
N PRO A 112 13.51 27.77 -27.26
CA PRO A 112 14.16 26.64 -27.89
C PRO A 112 14.31 25.50 -26.87
N LEU A 113 14.05 24.26 -27.27
CA LEU A 113 14.21 23.09 -26.41
C LEU A 113 15.66 23.04 -25.89
N THR A 114 15.85 23.29 -24.59
CA THR A 114 17.13 23.10 -23.90
C THR A 114 16.99 22.07 -22.80
N TRP A 115 18.10 21.43 -22.43
CA TRP A 115 18.14 20.42 -21.38
C TRP A 115 17.90 20.97 -19.98
N ASN A 116 18.01 22.28 -19.78
CA ASN A 116 18.05 22.93 -18.46
C ASN A 116 16.98 24.01 -18.24
N GLY A 117 16.12 24.29 -19.23
CA GLY A 117 15.08 25.31 -19.13
C GLY A 117 15.60 26.75 -18.96
N GLU A 118 16.88 27.01 -19.26
CA GLU A 118 17.48 28.34 -19.09
C GLU A 118 17.00 29.38 -20.13
N ILE A 119 16.51 28.93 -21.28
CA ILE A 119 16.00 29.82 -22.32
C ILE A 119 14.48 29.84 -22.27
N VAL A 120 13.95 30.96 -21.79
CA VAL A 120 12.50 31.20 -21.73
C VAL A 120 11.97 31.67 -23.08
N GLY A 121 10.74 31.26 -23.40
CA GLY A 121 9.96 31.76 -24.52
C GLY A 121 9.28 33.10 -24.22
N ASP A 122 8.31 33.42 -25.07
CA ASP A 122 7.48 34.61 -24.87
C ASP A 122 6.66 34.49 -23.58
N THR A 123 6.47 35.60 -22.86
CA THR A 123 5.75 35.61 -21.58
C THR A 123 4.36 34.94 -21.61
N PRO A 124 3.51 35.10 -22.66
CA PRO A 124 2.24 34.39 -22.72
C PRO A 124 2.37 32.86 -22.75
N TYR A 125 3.41 32.32 -23.39
CA TYR A 125 3.70 30.89 -23.44
C TYR A 125 4.11 30.39 -22.04
N GLU A 126 5.06 31.09 -21.43
CA GLU A 126 5.59 30.76 -20.09
C GLU A 126 4.49 30.74 -19.02
N LEU A 127 3.67 31.80 -18.97
CA LEU A 127 2.55 31.88 -18.03
C LEU A 127 1.57 30.73 -18.23
N TYR A 128 1.27 30.39 -19.49
CA TYR A 128 0.37 29.27 -19.79
C TYR A 128 0.95 27.95 -19.30
N MET A 129 2.21 27.64 -19.64
CA MET A 129 2.82 26.35 -19.30
C MET A 129 2.98 26.13 -17.80
N HIS A 130 3.06 27.17 -16.99
CA HIS A 130 3.12 27.05 -15.53
C HIS A 130 1.74 27.07 -14.84
N ALA A 131 0.74 27.71 -15.45
CA ALA A 131 -0.54 28.01 -14.82
C ALA A 131 -1.78 27.43 -15.52
N ALA A 132 -1.64 26.63 -16.58
CA ALA A 132 -2.76 26.03 -17.32
C ALA A 132 -3.72 25.19 -16.42
N ASP A 133 -3.26 24.74 -15.25
CA ASP A 133 -4.09 24.01 -14.28
C ASP A 133 -4.67 24.88 -13.16
N ALA A 134 -4.46 26.20 -13.17
CA ALA A 134 -4.90 27.11 -12.11
C ALA A 134 -6.44 27.11 -11.92
N GLY A 135 -7.18 26.86 -13.00
CA GLY A 135 -8.65 26.77 -13.01
C GLY A 135 -9.22 25.38 -12.73
N LEU A 136 -8.39 24.36 -12.46
CA LEU A 136 -8.85 22.99 -12.23
C LEU A 136 -9.32 22.79 -10.79
N GLU A 137 -10.26 23.62 -10.38
CA GLU A 137 -10.90 23.55 -9.08
C GLU A 137 -12.43 23.61 -9.23
N VAL A 138 -13.13 22.72 -8.55
CA VAL A 138 -14.60 22.73 -8.50
C VAL A 138 -15.08 22.49 -7.08
N ARG A 139 -16.13 23.20 -6.67
CA ARG A 139 -16.86 22.94 -5.42
C ARG A 139 -18.07 22.08 -5.71
N ALA A 140 -18.21 20.97 -4.99
CA ALA A 140 -19.36 20.09 -5.11
C ALA A 140 -19.89 19.64 -3.74
N PRO A 141 -21.21 19.48 -3.57
CA PRO A 141 -21.78 18.91 -2.36
C PRO A 141 -21.49 17.41 -2.29
N VAL A 142 -21.02 16.94 -1.14
CA VAL A 142 -20.75 15.52 -0.86
C VAL A 142 -21.38 15.14 0.47
N ARG A 143 -21.89 13.91 0.55
CA ARG A 143 -22.42 13.36 1.79
C ARG A 143 -21.27 12.89 2.69
N ALA A 144 -21.51 12.88 4.00
CA ALA A 144 -20.57 12.31 4.94
C ALA A 144 -20.41 10.80 4.69
N GLY A 145 -19.21 10.28 4.88
CA GLY A 145 -18.88 8.87 4.71
C GLY A 145 -17.69 8.64 3.78
N VAL A 146 -17.42 7.37 3.48
CA VAL A 146 -16.34 6.98 2.57
C VAL A 146 -16.87 6.98 1.14
N HIS A 147 -16.25 7.78 0.28
CA HIS A 147 -16.57 7.88 -1.14
C HIS A 147 -15.31 7.65 -1.99
N VAL A 148 -15.48 7.17 -3.22
CA VAL A 148 -14.38 7.07 -4.20
C VAL A 148 -14.36 8.36 -5.01
N VAL A 149 -13.25 9.09 -4.95
CA VAL A 149 -13.03 10.29 -5.77
C VAL A 149 -11.97 9.99 -6.81
N SER A 150 -12.24 10.28 -8.07
CA SER A 150 -11.30 10.04 -9.15
C SER A 150 -11.13 11.25 -10.05
N ALA A 151 -9.90 11.51 -10.47
CA ALA A 151 -9.56 12.47 -11.53
C ALA A 151 -8.79 11.71 -12.60
N SER A 152 -9.29 11.70 -13.84
CA SER A 152 -8.68 10.94 -14.94
C SER A 152 -8.98 11.59 -16.29
N PHE A 153 -8.03 11.49 -17.21
CA PHE A 153 -8.24 11.95 -18.57
C PHE A 153 -9.18 11.01 -19.32
N VAL A 154 -9.96 11.55 -20.25
CA VAL A 154 -10.71 10.77 -21.22
C VAL A 154 -9.71 10.19 -22.21
N ASP A 155 -9.80 8.88 -22.41
CA ASP A 155 -8.97 8.18 -23.37
C ASP A 155 -9.46 8.46 -24.80
N THR A 156 -8.53 8.42 -25.74
CA THR A 156 -8.79 8.73 -27.15
C THR A 156 -8.37 7.55 -28.00
N PRO A 157 -9.23 7.04 -28.92
CA PRO A 157 -9.00 5.77 -29.60
C PRO A 157 -8.02 5.86 -30.79
N TRP A 158 -7.14 6.86 -30.82
CA TRP A 158 -6.15 7.02 -31.88
C TRP A 158 -4.74 6.87 -31.32
N GLU A 159 -3.90 6.20 -32.09
CA GLU A 159 -2.48 6.00 -31.79
C GLU A 159 -1.64 6.89 -32.72
N PRO A 160 -0.57 7.52 -32.23
CA PRO A 160 0.35 8.23 -33.10
C PRO A 160 1.03 7.27 -34.09
N GLU A 161 0.95 7.58 -35.37
CA GLU A 161 1.69 6.86 -36.41
C GLU A 161 3.16 7.28 -36.39
N GLY A 162 4.09 6.34 -36.53
CA GLY A 162 5.53 6.63 -36.59
C GLY A 162 6.42 5.51 -36.09
N VAL A 163 7.69 5.85 -35.86
CA VAL A 163 8.67 4.94 -35.27
C VAL A 163 8.48 4.95 -33.76
N ALA A 164 8.17 3.79 -33.17
CA ALA A 164 8.09 3.62 -31.73
C ALA A 164 9.40 4.07 -31.08
N GLN A 165 9.30 5.08 -30.21
CA GLN A 165 10.45 5.57 -29.45
C GLN A 165 10.69 4.65 -28.24
N PRO A 166 11.95 4.50 -27.80
CA PRO A 166 12.23 3.86 -26.53
C PRO A 166 11.47 4.55 -25.39
N LEU A 167 11.13 3.77 -24.35
CA LEU A 167 10.52 4.32 -23.15
C LEU A 167 11.45 5.36 -22.52
N ALA A 168 10.97 6.60 -22.38
CA ALA A 168 11.67 7.60 -21.60
C ALA A 168 11.55 7.24 -20.12
N VAL A 169 12.70 7.12 -19.44
CA VAL A 169 12.80 6.80 -18.01
C VAL A 169 13.60 7.86 -17.26
N ASP A 170 13.49 7.83 -15.93
CA ASP A 170 14.23 8.67 -14.99
C ASP A 170 14.29 10.16 -15.39
N PHE A 171 15.49 10.74 -15.50
CA PHE A 171 15.67 12.17 -15.80
C PHE A 171 15.04 12.55 -17.13
N GLY A 172 15.21 11.74 -18.19
CA GLY A 172 14.66 12.04 -19.51
C GLY A 172 13.13 12.12 -19.52
N ARG A 173 12.46 11.23 -18.77
CA ARG A 173 11.00 11.32 -18.56
C ARG A 173 10.62 12.52 -17.71
N GLY A 174 11.46 12.82 -16.72
CA GLY A 174 11.25 13.87 -15.74
C GLY A 174 11.43 15.27 -16.29
N SER A 175 12.20 15.46 -17.36
CA SER A 175 12.54 16.77 -17.95
C SER A 175 11.76 17.12 -19.22
N ASP A 176 11.29 16.12 -19.98
CA ASP A 176 10.53 16.36 -21.20
C ASP A 176 9.12 16.91 -20.89
N GLU A 177 8.79 18.06 -21.48
CA GLU A 177 7.46 18.67 -21.44
C GLU A 177 6.43 17.84 -22.18
N GLN A 178 6.87 17.01 -23.13
CA GLN A 178 6.00 16.19 -23.98
C GLN A 178 4.87 17.04 -24.53
N PHE A 179 5.20 18.21 -25.13
CA PHE A 179 4.22 19.26 -25.43
C PHE A 179 3.00 18.71 -26.19
N ASP A 180 3.22 18.00 -27.29
CA ASP A 180 2.15 17.35 -28.07
C ASP A 180 1.70 15.98 -27.53
N GLY A 181 2.23 15.56 -26.39
CA GLY A 181 2.00 14.30 -25.72
C GLY A 181 0.66 14.22 -24.99
N LEU A 182 0.64 13.39 -23.93
CA LEU A 182 -0.55 13.16 -23.10
C LEU A 182 -0.38 13.86 -21.75
N ALA A 183 -1.33 14.72 -21.42
CA ALA A 183 -1.39 15.36 -20.11
C ALA A 183 -1.67 14.32 -19.02
N ALA A 184 -1.18 14.59 -17.81
CA ALA A 184 -1.19 13.66 -16.68
C ALA A 184 -1.51 14.39 -15.36
N VAL A 185 -2.01 13.67 -14.36
CA VAL A 185 -2.32 14.26 -13.04
C VAL A 185 -1.13 14.10 -12.10
N ASP A 186 -0.72 15.17 -11.42
CA ASP A 186 0.27 15.13 -10.33
C ASP A 186 -0.41 14.85 -8.99
N ALA A 187 -1.51 15.54 -8.72
CA ALA A 187 -2.18 15.45 -7.44
C ALA A 187 -3.67 15.80 -7.51
N LEU A 188 -4.42 15.20 -6.60
CA LEU A 188 -5.79 15.59 -6.25
C LEU A 188 -5.81 16.07 -4.81
N THR A 189 -6.22 17.31 -4.61
CA THR A 189 -6.41 17.92 -3.30
C THR A 189 -7.91 18.09 -3.02
N ILE A 190 -8.36 17.57 -1.89
CA ILE A 190 -9.73 17.71 -1.39
C ILE A 190 -9.69 18.66 -0.21
N ASN A 191 -10.36 19.80 -0.34
CA ASN A 191 -10.47 20.82 0.69
C ASN A 191 -11.91 20.90 1.22
N GLY A 192 -12.07 21.10 2.53
CA GLY A 192 -13.37 21.26 3.19
C GLY A 192 -13.50 20.44 4.47
N PRO A 193 -14.71 20.27 5.01
CA PRO A 193 -15.99 20.75 4.47
C PRO A 193 -16.12 22.26 4.52
N TYR A 194 -16.74 22.83 3.50
CA TYR A 194 -17.28 24.19 3.47
C TYR A 194 -18.81 24.10 3.57
N ARG A 195 -19.45 25.12 4.15
CA ARG A 195 -20.92 25.16 4.29
C ARG A 195 -21.48 23.82 4.82
N ALA A 196 -20.87 23.30 5.89
CA ALA A 196 -21.28 22.02 6.46
C ALA A 196 -22.77 22.07 6.86
N THR A 197 -23.53 21.07 6.43
CA THR A 197 -25.00 20.99 6.63
C THR A 197 -25.39 19.99 7.71
N GLY A 198 -24.47 19.11 8.12
CA GLY A 198 -24.69 18.18 9.22
C GLY A 198 -23.67 17.04 9.25
N VAL A 199 -23.72 16.23 10.30
CA VAL A 199 -22.78 15.11 10.52
C VAL A 199 -23.06 13.89 9.64
N GLY A 200 -24.22 13.84 9.00
CA GLY A 200 -24.65 12.76 8.11
C GLY A 200 -24.86 11.41 8.79
N ASP A 201 -25.25 10.41 8.01
CA ASP A 201 -25.44 9.03 8.44
C ASP A 201 -24.34 8.15 7.86
N THR A 202 -23.25 8.01 8.61
CA THR A 202 -22.06 7.26 8.17
C THR A 202 -22.05 5.86 8.77
N ALA A 203 -21.33 4.93 8.13
CA ALA A 203 -21.12 3.58 8.66
C ALA A 203 -20.53 3.60 10.09
N SER A 204 -19.59 4.51 10.36
CA SER A 204 -19.00 4.70 11.70
C SER A 204 -20.04 5.14 12.73
N ARG A 205 -20.91 6.09 12.38
CA ARG A 205 -21.97 6.58 13.28
C ARG A 205 -22.98 5.48 13.60
N ARG A 206 -23.43 4.72 12.61
CA ARG A 206 -24.29 3.53 12.83
C ARG A 206 -23.62 2.50 13.74
N LEU A 207 -22.31 2.34 13.62
CA LEU A 207 -21.53 1.46 14.48
C LEU A 207 -21.30 2.03 15.89
N ILE A 208 -21.33 3.34 16.12
CA ILE A 208 -21.13 3.97 17.44
C ILE A 208 -22.46 4.10 18.19
N PHE A 209 -23.47 4.66 17.56
CA PHE A 209 -24.74 5.03 18.19
C PHE A 209 -25.76 3.87 18.18
N SER A 210 -25.42 2.78 18.87
CA SER A 210 -26.32 1.63 19.09
C SER A 210 -27.51 1.90 20.01
N CYS A 211 -27.49 3.03 20.73
CA CYS A 211 -28.56 3.50 21.60
C CYS A 211 -28.67 5.01 21.41
N LEU A 212 -29.88 5.52 21.29
CA LEU A 212 -30.15 6.95 21.31
C LEU A 212 -31.25 7.23 22.34
N PRO A 213 -31.13 8.31 23.11
CA PRO A 213 -32.22 8.77 23.96
C PRO A 213 -33.49 9.01 23.14
N THR A 214 -34.64 8.67 23.71
CA THR A 214 -35.94 8.81 23.04
C THR A 214 -36.12 10.26 22.56
N GLY A 215 -36.60 10.46 21.33
CA GLY A 215 -36.78 11.79 20.75
C GLY A 215 -35.51 12.43 20.18
N LEU A 216 -34.34 11.78 20.29
CA LEU A 216 -33.13 12.18 19.59
C LEU A 216 -32.92 11.33 18.34
N SER A 217 -32.57 11.98 17.23
CA SER A 217 -32.02 11.33 16.05
C SER A 217 -30.50 11.50 16.03
N ALA A 218 -29.78 10.52 15.50
CA ALA A 218 -28.35 10.65 15.26
C ALA A 218 -28.09 11.91 14.41
N GLY A 219 -27.31 12.84 14.95
CA GLY A 219 -26.85 14.05 14.28
C GLY A 219 -27.70 15.28 14.57
N ALA A 220 -28.57 15.22 15.58
CA ALA A 220 -29.28 16.38 16.10
C ALA A 220 -28.28 17.42 16.65
N SER A 221 -28.58 18.71 16.46
CA SER A 221 -27.78 19.77 17.07
C SER A 221 -28.01 19.83 18.58
N ALA A 222 -27.03 20.29 19.36
CA ALA A 222 -27.17 20.47 20.81
C ALA A 222 -28.43 21.28 21.19
N LYS A 223 -28.82 22.27 20.38
CA LYS A 223 -30.06 23.05 20.60
C LYS A 223 -31.32 22.22 20.38
N ALA A 224 -31.35 21.39 19.34
CA ALA A 224 -32.45 20.45 19.09
C ALA A 224 -32.53 19.39 20.20
N GLU A 225 -31.39 18.88 20.65
CA GLU A 225 -31.32 17.94 21.77
C GLU A 225 -31.85 18.56 23.07
N ALA A 226 -31.40 19.77 23.40
CA ALA A 226 -31.86 20.49 24.59
C ALA A 226 -33.37 20.70 24.55
N SER A 227 -33.90 21.12 23.39
CA SER A 227 -35.35 21.31 23.18
C SER A 227 -36.14 20.01 23.34
N ALA A 228 -35.64 18.89 22.82
CA ALA A 228 -36.25 17.57 22.94
C ALA A 228 -36.26 17.01 24.37
N LYS A 229 -35.48 17.60 25.29
CA LYS A 229 -35.36 17.20 26.71
C LYS A 229 -36.14 18.10 27.67
N VAL A 230 -36.59 19.29 27.24
CA VAL A 230 -37.37 20.21 28.09
C VAL A 230 -38.64 19.53 28.59
N GLY A 231 -38.86 19.56 29.91
CA GLY A 231 -40.09 19.02 30.53
C GLY A 231 -40.18 17.49 30.57
N ARG A 232 -39.13 16.76 30.19
CA ARG A 232 -39.14 15.28 30.21
C ARG A 232 -38.46 14.71 31.47
N PRO A 233 -39.23 14.15 32.42
CA PRO A 233 -38.65 13.51 33.59
C PRO A 233 -37.80 12.30 33.16
N GLY A 234 -36.62 12.15 33.76
CA GLY A 234 -35.73 11.01 33.49
C GLY A 234 -34.82 11.13 32.27
N ALA A 235 -34.84 12.24 31.52
CA ALA A 235 -34.00 12.42 30.33
C ALA A 235 -32.49 12.24 30.63
N ALA A 236 -32.00 12.78 31.75
CA ALA A 236 -30.59 12.62 32.15
C ALA A 236 -30.24 11.15 32.51
N ALA A 237 -31.19 10.40 33.09
CA ALA A 237 -31.00 8.98 33.39
C ALA A 237 -31.01 8.13 32.11
N GLU A 238 -31.84 8.50 31.13
CA GLU A 238 -31.86 7.87 29.81
C GLU A 238 -30.57 8.12 29.03
N ASP A 239 -30.06 9.36 29.03
CA ASP A 239 -28.74 9.70 28.47
C ASP A 239 -27.63 8.83 29.08
N ALA A 240 -27.57 8.77 30.41
CA ALA A 240 -26.57 7.97 31.10
C ALA A 240 -26.67 6.47 30.77
N ARG A 241 -27.90 5.94 30.62
CA ARG A 241 -28.15 4.55 30.21
C ARG A 241 -27.65 4.28 28.79
N CYS A 242 -28.02 5.11 27.82
CA CYS A 242 -27.56 4.94 26.44
C CYS A 242 -26.05 5.11 26.31
N ALA A 243 -25.47 6.11 26.98
CA ALA A 243 -24.02 6.32 27.01
C ALA A 243 -23.31 5.11 27.60
N ARG A 244 -23.78 4.56 28.73
CA ARG A 244 -23.20 3.36 29.33
C ARG A 244 -23.23 2.18 28.35
N GLN A 245 -24.36 1.94 27.68
CA GLN A 245 -24.49 0.86 26.70
C GLN A 245 -23.50 1.02 25.52
N ILE A 246 -23.41 2.22 24.95
CA ILE A 246 -22.47 2.52 23.86
C ILE A 246 -21.03 2.28 24.32
N LEU A 247 -20.65 2.89 25.45
CA LEU A 247 -19.27 2.88 25.94
C LEU A 247 -18.85 1.49 26.39
N THR A 248 -19.73 0.70 27.02
CA THR A 248 -19.45 -0.70 27.36
C THR A 248 -19.17 -1.52 26.10
N ARG A 249 -19.98 -1.38 25.05
CA ARG A 249 -19.77 -2.12 23.79
C ARG A 249 -18.47 -1.69 23.08
N LEU A 250 -18.20 -0.39 23.00
CA LEU A 250 -16.99 0.12 22.37
C LEU A 250 -15.73 -0.25 23.18
N ALA A 251 -15.77 -0.10 24.51
CA ALA A 251 -14.67 -0.46 25.39
C ALA A 251 -14.38 -1.97 25.34
N ARG A 252 -15.42 -2.82 25.26
CA ARG A 252 -15.25 -4.27 25.08
C ARG A 252 -14.38 -4.61 23.88
N ARG A 253 -14.62 -3.92 22.75
CA ARG A 253 -13.83 -4.11 21.51
C ARG A 253 -12.46 -3.44 21.59
N ALA A 254 -12.39 -2.21 22.09
CA ALA A 254 -11.16 -1.43 22.18
C ALA A 254 -10.14 -2.06 23.13
N TYR A 255 -10.60 -2.53 24.28
CA TYR A 255 -9.77 -3.19 25.31
C TYR A 255 -9.68 -4.70 25.11
N ARG A 256 -10.45 -5.25 24.15
CA ARG A 256 -10.40 -6.65 23.71
C ARG A 256 -10.79 -7.64 24.81
N ARG A 257 -11.59 -7.16 25.77
CA ARG A 257 -12.13 -7.90 26.91
C ARG A 257 -13.33 -7.17 27.50
N PRO A 258 -14.14 -7.82 28.34
CA PRO A 258 -15.11 -7.11 29.16
C PRO A 258 -14.44 -5.97 29.95
N PRO A 259 -14.95 -4.73 29.86
CA PRO A 259 -14.46 -3.61 30.65
C PRO A 259 -14.91 -3.73 32.10
N THR A 260 -14.13 -3.23 33.05
CA THR A 260 -14.53 -3.16 34.47
C THR A 260 -15.53 -2.03 34.69
N SER A 261 -16.26 -2.06 35.82
CA SER A 261 -17.16 -0.97 36.20
C SER A 261 -16.43 0.38 36.31
N GLU A 262 -15.25 0.38 36.94
CA GLU A 262 -14.39 1.55 37.11
C GLU A 262 -13.94 2.14 35.76
N GLU A 263 -13.59 1.29 34.79
CA GLU A 263 -13.23 1.72 33.44
C GLU A 263 -14.40 2.41 32.75
N ILE A 264 -15.62 1.88 32.91
CA ILE A 264 -16.83 2.49 32.35
C ILE A 264 -17.21 3.78 33.07
N ASP A 265 -17.10 3.82 34.39
CA ASP A 265 -17.41 5.02 35.18
C ASP A 265 -16.42 6.15 34.89
N THR A 266 -15.16 5.81 34.63
CA THR A 266 -14.17 6.75 34.09
C THR A 266 -14.62 7.29 32.74
N LEU A 267 -14.99 6.45 31.76
CA LEU A 267 -15.45 6.94 30.46
C LEU A 267 -16.73 7.78 30.57
N LEU A 268 -17.64 7.43 31.48
CA LEU A 268 -18.86 8.18 31.74
C LEU A 268 -18.61 9.57 32.35
N SER A 269 -17.52 9.78 33.07
CA SER A 269 -17.19 11.11 33.61
C SER A 269 -16.82 12.08 32.48
N PHE A 270 -16.00 11.65 31.52
CA PHE A 270 -15.70 12.41 30.29
C PHE A 270 -16.94 12.67 29.45
N PHE A 271 -17.82 11.66 29.33
CA PHE A 271 -19.11 11.84 28.67
C PHE A 271 -19.93 12.96 29.31
N ARG A 272 -20.12 12.94 30.64
CA ARG A 272 -20.95 13.94 31.33
C ARG A 272 -20.41 15.35 31.18
N GLN A 273 -19.09 15.53 31.27
CA GLN A 273 -18.44 16.83 31.12
C GLN A 273 -18.73 17.42 29.74
N ALA A 274 -18.42 16.69 28.67
CA ALA A 274 -18.64 17.19 27.31
C ALA A 274 -20.13 17.26 26.92
N ALA A 275 -20.98 16.37 27.46
CA ALA A 275 -22.42 16.38 27.19
C ALA A 275 -23.14 17.59 27.79
N ALA A 276 -22.69 18.07 28.96
CA ALA A 276 -23.24 19.26 29.59
C ALA A 276 -23.03 20.53 28.74
N GLU A 277 -21.93 20.59 28.00
CA GLU A 277 -21.57 21.76 27.19
C GLU A 277 -22.07 21.64 25.74
N ARG A 278 -21.95 20.46 25.13
CA ARG A 278 -22.05 20.29 23.67
C ARG A 278 -23.03 19.19 23.23
N GLY A 279 -23.80 18.62 24.17
CA GLY A 279 -24.81 17.61 23.86
C GLY A 279 -24.31 16.17 23.86
N PHE A 280 -25.24 15.23 23.72
CA PHE A 280 -25.05 13.79 23.92
C PHE A 280 -23.93 13.22 23.04
N GLU A 281 -23.95 13.52 21.73
CA GLU A 281 -22.94 12.99 20.80
C GLU A 281 -21.52 13.51 21.09
N ALA A 282 -21.39 14.76 21.52
CA ALA A 282 -20.11 15.32 21.94
C ALA A 282 -19.59 14.66 23.23
N GLY A 283 -20.49 14.30 24.15
CA GLY A 283 -20.20 13.43 25.28
C GLY A 283 -19.61 12.09 24.84
N VAL A 284 -20.27 11.41 23.91
CA VAL A 284 -19.81 10.11 23.39
C VAL A 284 -18.45 10.25 22.70
N GLN A 285 -18.26 11.30 21.89
CA GLN A 285 -16.98 11.61 21.24
C GLN A 285 -15.85 11.78 22.26
N SER A 286 -16.06 12.55 23.33
CA SER A 286 -15.04 12.78 24.38
C SER A 286 -14.65 11.48 25.10
N ALA A 287 -15.63 10.63 25.40
CA ALA A 287 -15.38 9.33 25.99
C ALA A 287 -14.61 8.39 25.02
N ILE A 288 -14.90 8.44 23.71
CA ILE A 288 -14.11 7.72 22.70
C ILE A 288 -12.67 8.25 22.64
N GLU A 289 -12.46 9.57 22.67
CA GLU A 289 -11.12 10.18 22.73
C GLU A 289 -10.33 9.62 23.93
N ARG A 290 -10.95 9.57 25.13
CA ARG A 290 -10.34 9.00 26.33
C ARG A 290 -10.03 7.50 26.20
N MET A 291 -10.90 6.74 25.52
CA MET A 291 -10.74 5.31 25.28
C MET A 291 -9.53 5.04 24.36
N LEU A 292 -9.35 5.84 23.31
CA LEU A 292 -8.27 5.69 22.33
C LEU A 292 -6.88 6.07 22.87
N VAL A 293 -6.80 6.84 23.95
CA VAL A 293 -5.55 7.11 24.67
C VAL A 293 -5.33 6.21 25.89
N SER A 294 -6.26 5.29 26.15
CA SER A 294 -6.16 4.38 27.28
C SER A 294 -5.00 3.41 27.09
N PHE A 295 -4.29 3.10 28.17
CA PHE A 295 -3.27 2.06 28.19
C PHE A 295 -3.80 0.72 27.68
N ASN A 296 -5.03 0.34 28.06
CA ASN A 296 -5.69 -0.87 27.60
C ASN A 296 -5.99 -0.89 26.09
N PHE A 297 -6.02 0.26 25.41
CA PHE A 297 -6.18 0.33 23.96
C PHE A 297 -4.82 0.32 23.25
N LEU A 298 -3.90 1.18 23.70
CA LEU A 298 -2.59 1.39 23.08
C LEU A 298 -1.66 0.18 23.22
N PHE A 299 -1.75 -0.55 24.33
CA PHE A 299 -0.90 -1.70 24.62
C PHE A 299 -1.72 -2.99 24.60
N ARG A 300 -1.08 -4.06 24.13
CA ARG A 300 -1.59 -5.44 24.20
C ARG A 300 -0.71 -6.16 25.21
N ILE A 301 -1.30 -6.56 26.32
CA ILE A 301 -0.60 -7.23 27.41
C ILE A 301 -1.26 -8.57 27.61
N GLU A 302 -0.48 -9.63 27.47
CA GLU A 302 -0.88 -10.93 27.95
C GLU A 302 -0.73 -11.00 29.45
N ARG A 303 -1.79 -11.46 30.11
CA ARG A 303 -1.74 -11.61 31.56
C ARG A 303 -1.07 -12.92 31.88
N GLU A 304 0.13 -12.83 32.45
CA GLU A 304 0.79 -14.00 33.01
C GLU A 304 0.00 -14.44 34.25
N PRO A 305 -0.37 -15.73 34.35
CA PRO A 305 -0.87 -16.25 35.60
C PRO A 305 0.23 -16.17 36.66
N SER A 306 -0.17 -16.19 37.93
CA SER A 306 0.74 -16.37 39.06
C SER A 306 1.35 -17.79 39.02
N ALA A 307 2.29 -18.00 38.11
CA ALA A 307 3.07 -19.22 37.93
C ALA A 307 4.52 -18.97 38.34
N ALA A 308 5.28 -20.04 38.58
CA ALA A 308 6.71 -19.92 38.87
C ALA A 308 7.47 -19.30 37.68
N PRO A 309 8.51 -18.49 37.92
CA PRO A 309 9.35 -17.93 36.86
C PRO A 309 9.85 -19.02 35.90
N GLY A 310 9.68 -18.83 34.59
CA GLY A 310 10.09 -19.79 33.55
C GLY A 310 9.11 -20.95 33.30
N GLY A 311 7.97 -21.00 33.99
CA GLY A 311 6.94 -22.02 33.75
C GLY A 311 6.19 -21.80 32.43
N ILE A 312 5.85 -22.89 31.74
CA ILE A 312 4.96 -22.87 30.58
C ILE A 312 3.51 -22.75 31.09
N TYR A 313 2.77 -21.76 30.60
CA TYR A 313 1.37 -21.58 30.94
C TYR A 313 0.49 -21.45 29.70
N ARG A 314 -0.79 -21.79 29.87
CA ARG A 314 -1.79 -21.62 28.82
C ARG A 314 -2.17 -20.15 28.69
N VAL A 315 -2.15 -19.64 27.47
CA VAL A 315 -2.65 -18.29 27.15
C VAL A 315 -4.15 -18.24 27.39
N HIS A 316 -4.62 -17.21 28.11
CA HIS A 316 -6.04 -16.99 28.34
C HIS A 316 -6.78 -16.71 27.02
N ASP A 317 -8.01 -17.18 26.85
CA ASP A 317 -8.74 -17.11 25.58
C ASP A 317 -8.91 -15.67 25.04
N LEU A 318 -9.08 -14.68 25.92
CA LEU A 318 -9.11 -13.25 25.54
C LEU A 318 -7.78 -12.78 24.92
N ASP A 319 -6.67 -13.21 25.51
CA ASP A 319 -5.32 -12.91 25.02
C ASP A 319 -5.07 -13.66 23.72
N LEU A 320 -5.54 -14.91 23.61
CA LEU A 320 -5.49 -15.70 22.37
C LEU A 320 -6.28 -15.03 21.24
N ALA A 321 -7.48 -14.49 21.50
CA ALA A 321 -8.27 -13.75 20.52
C ALA A 321 -7.53 -12.48 20.04
N SER A 322 -6.90 -11.76 20.96
CA SER A 322 -6.07 -10.59 20.65
C SER A 322 -4.86 -11.00 19.79
N ARG A 323 -4.11 -12.03 20.18
CA ARG A 323 -2.98 -12.55 19.39
C ARG A 323 -3.41 -12.94 17.98
N LEU A 324 -4.46 -13.76 17.85
CA LEU A 324 -4.94 -14.27 16.57
C LEU A 324 -5.40 -13.13 15.63
N SER A 325 -6.20 -12.19 16.16
CA SER A 325 -6.72 -11.08 15.35
C SER A 325 -5.64 -10.14 14.85
N PHE A 326 -4.64 -9.80 15.66
CA PHE A 326 -3.56 -8.96 15.17
C PHE A 326 -2.56 -9.71 14.29
N PHE A 327 -2.39 -11.02 14.49
CA PHE A 327 -1.58 -11.82 13.60
C PHE A 327 -2.21 -11.88 12.20
N LEU A 328 -3.51 -12.17 12.09
CA LEU A 328 -4.19 -12.37 10.80
C LEU A 328 -4.68 -11.07 10.16
N TRP A 329 -5.21 -10.13 10.95
CA TRP A 329 -5.89 -8.92 10.46
C TRP A 329 -5.17 -7.62 10.78
N ASN A 330 -4.06 -7.67 11.55
CA ASN A 330 -3.39 -6.49 12.09
C ASN A 330 -4.40 -5.48 12.71
N SER A 331 -5.42 -6.02 13.39
CA SER A 331 -6.58 -5.27 13.87
C SER A 331 -7.20 -5.97 15.07
N ILE A 332 -8.09 -5.28 15.77
CA ILE A 332 -8.82 -5.82 16.93
C ILE A 332 -9.71 -7.02 16.54
N PRO A 333 -9.96 -7.96 17.47
CA PRO A 333 -10.88 -9.06 17.26
C PRO A 333 -12.31 -8.56 17.02
N ASP A 334 -13.08 -9.31 16.23
CA ASP A 334 -14.50 -9.04 16.05
C ASP A 334 -15.35 -9.62 17.20
N ASP A 335 -16.64 -9.31 17.18
CA ASP A 335 -17.53 -9.69 18.27
C ASP A 335 -17.71 -11.21 18.39
N THR A 336 -17.61 -11.94 17.27
CA THR A 336 -17.67 -13.41 17.26
C THR A 336 -16.49 -14.01 17.98
N LEU A 337 -15.26 -13.57 17.67
CA LEU A 337 -14.05 -14.08 18.30
C LEU A 337 -14.00 -13.72 19.79
N LEU A 338 -14.35 -12.47 20.14
CA LEU A 338 -14.44 -12.05 21.54
C LEU A 338 -15.49 -12.85 22.32
N ALA A 339 -16.66 -13.12 21.74
CA ALA A 339 -17.70 -13.88 22.44
C ALA A 339 -17.30 -15.33 22.72
N LEU A 340 -16.57 -15.97 21.81
CA LEU A 340 -16.01 -17.31 22.04
C LEU A 340 -14.94 -17.29 23.14
N ALA A 341 -14.09 -16.26 23.12
CA ALA A 341 -13.05 -16.09 24.12
C ALA A 341 -13.61 -15.82 25.52
N GLU A 342 -14.64 -14.98 25.63
CA GLU A 342 -15.34 -14.70 26.90
C GLU A 342 -16.04 -15.94 27.48
N ARG A 343 -16.39 -16.91 26.64
CA ARG A 343 -16.97 -18.19 27.05
C ARG A 343 -15.92 -19.26 27.33
N ASN A 344 -14.62 -18.93 27.26
CA ASN A 344 -13.50 -19.86 27.40
C ASN A 344 -13.58 -21.06 26.44
N ARG A 345 -13.95 -20.81 25.19
CA ARG A 345 -14.08 -21.83 24.14
C ARG A 345 -13.08 -21.71 23.00
N LEU A 346 -12.40 -20.58 22.89
CA LEU A 346 -11.53 -20.30 21.74
C LEU A 346 -10.30 -21.22 21.72
N HIS A 347 -9.85 -21.69 22.86
CA HIS A 347 -8.74 -22.63 22.94
C HIS A 347 -9.08 -24.06 22.47
N GLU A 348 -10.36 -24.39 22.32
CA GLU A 348 -10.79 -25.71 21.82
C GLU A 348 -10.27 -25.87 20.38
N PRO A 349 -9.51 -26.92 20.04
CA PRO A 349 -8.84 -27.02 18.73
C PRO A 349 -9.77 -26.84 17.53
N ALA A 350 -10.97 -27.43 17.57
CA ALA A 350 -11.96 -27.31 16.51
C ALA A 350 -12.52 -25.87 16.38
N VAL A 351 -12.72 -25.17 17.51
CA VAL A 351 -13.20 -23.78 17.52
C VAL A 351 -12.11 -22.84 16.99
N LEU A 352 -10.87 -23.03 17.45
CA LEU A 352 -9.73 -22.25 16.98
C LEU A 352 -9.53 -22.41 15.46
N ALA A 353 -9.52 -23.64 14.96
CA ALA A 353 -9.38 -23.92 13.53
C ALA A 353 -10.51 -23.28 12.71
N ALA A 354 -11.76 -23.40 13.15
CA ALA A 354 -12.91 -22.80 12.48
C ALA A 354 -12.84 -21.26 12.45
N GLN A 355 -12.42 -20.63 13.55
CA GLN A 355 -12.26 -19.17 13.60
C GLN A 355 -11.09 -18.69 12.75
N THR A 356 -9.94 -19.37 12.78
CA THR A 356 -8.80 -19.07 11.90
C THR A 356 -9.22 -19.11 10.43
N ALA A 357 -9.88 -20.19 9.98
CA ALA A 357 -10.34 -20.32 8.60
C ALA A 357 -11.36 -19.23 8.21
N ARG A 358 -12.28 -18.87 9.12
CA ARG A 358 -13.23 -17.76 8.90
C ARG A 358 -12.48 -16.43 8.75
N MET A 359 -11.48 -16.19 9.58
CA MET A 359 -10.72 -14.95 9.58
C MET A 359 -9.84 -14.80 8.34
N LEU A 360 -9.23 -15.89 7.86
CA LEU A 360 -8.46 -15.90 6.61
C LEU A 360 -9.30 -15.58 5.38
N ARG A 361 -10.59 -15.95 5.35
CA ARG A 361 -11.51 -15.58 4.27
C ARG A 361 -12.04 -14.14 4.33
N HIS A 362 -11.77 -13.42 5.41
CA HIS A 362 -12.25 -12.05 5.56
C HIS A 362 -11.30 -11.07 4.85
N PRO A 363 -11.78 -10.01 4.17
CA PRO A 363 -10.92 -9.05 3.45
C PRO A 363 -9.79 -8.41 4.27
N LYS A 364 -9.90 -8.40 5.60
CA LYS A 364 -8.84 -7.92 6.50
C LYS A 364 -7.60 -8.81 6.49
N ALA A 365 -7.70 -10.08 6.07
CA ALA A 365 -6.57 -10.99 5.99
C ALA A 365 -5.51 -10.54 4.97
N SER A 366 -5.85 -9.61 4.06
CA SER A 366 -4.87 -8.96 3.17
C SER A 366 -3.75 -8.23 3.94
N SER A 367 -3.93 -7.96 5.24
CA SER A 367 -2.85 -7.45 6.09
C SER A 367 -1.75 -8.49 6.33
N LEU A 368 -2.04 -9.79 6.27
CA LEU A 368 -1.03 -10.84 6.38
C LEU A 368 -0.09 -10.79 5.17
N VAL A 369 -0.65 -10.53 3.99
CA VAL A 369 0.09 -10.36 2.74
C VAL A 369 0.97 -9.09 2.79
N THR A 370 0.35 -7.93 2.97
CA THR A 370 1.07 -6.64 2.92
C THR A 370 1.97 -6.41 4.15
N GLY A 371 1.56 -6.97 5.29
CA GLY A 371 2.20 -6.94 6.60
C GLY A 371 3.35 -7.94 6.71
N PHE A 372 3.00 -9.21 6.89
CA PHE A 372 3.95 -10.27 7.17
C PHE A 372 4.75 -10.68 5.93
N ALA A 373 4.10 -11.09 4.84
CA ALA A 373 4.81 -11.60 3.66
C ALA A 373 5.68 -10.52 3.00
N GLY A 374 5.19 -9.27 2.94
CA GLY A 374 5.97 -8.14 2.44
C GLY A 374 7.26 -7.87 3.22
N GLN A 375 7.28 -8.15 4.53
CA GLN A 375 8.46 -8.01 5.39
C GLN A 375 9.35 -9.26 5.32
N TRP A 376 8.75 -10.44 5.45
CA TRP A 376 9.43 -11.74 5.38
C TRP A 376 10.23 -11.89 4.09
N LEU A 377 9.62 -11.61 2.93
CA LEU A 377 10.28 -11.73 1.64
C LEU A 377 11.17 -10.51 1.31
N GLY A 378 11.19 -9.47 2.16
CA GLY A 378 11.96 -8.24 1.93
C GLY A 378 11.46 -7.33 0.79
N VAL A 379 10.34 -7.68 0.15
CA VAL A 379 9.84 -7.00 -1.07
C VAL A 379 9.36 -5.56 -0.83
N ARG A 380 9.19 -5.12 0.41
CA ARG A 380 8.96 -3.69 0.73
C ARG A 380 10.09 -2.78 0.27
N LYS A 381 11.33 -3.29 0.22
CA LYS A 381 12.51 -2.55 -0.26
C LYS A 381 12.37 -2.13 -1.73
N ALA A 382 11.48 -2.77 -2.49
CA ALA A 382 11.19 -2.40 -3.86
C ALA A 382 10.72 -0.94 -4.02
N GLN A 383 10.20 -0.27 -2.98
CA GLN A 383 9.82 1.15 -3.09
C GLN A 383 11.02 2.10 -3.22
N SER A 384 12.17 1.73 -2.64
CA SER A 384 13.37 2.57 -2.62
C SER A 384 14.50 2.05 -3.51
N PHE A 385 14.28 0.93 -4.19
CA PHE A 385 15.27 0.35 -5.10
C PHE A 385 15.28 1.12 -6.42
N LEU A 386 16.39 1.72 -6.83
CA LEU A 386 16.47 2.52 -8.05
C LEU A 386 17.41 1.83 -9.05
N PRO A 387 16.90 1.02 -10.00
CA PRO A 387 17.73 0.47 -11.06
C PRO A 387 18.39 1.59 -11.87
N ASP A 388 19.63 1.37 -12.32
CA ASP A 388 20.31 2.30 -13.21
C ASP A 388 19.59 2.36 -14.55
N ALA A 389 19.06 3.54 -14.89
CA ALA A 389 18.25 3.75 -16.09
C ALA A 389 19.03 3.57 -17.41
N ASN A 390 20.36 3.70 -17.41
CA ASN A 390 21.18 3.45 -18.59
C ASN A 390 21.37 1.94 -18.84
N ILE A 391 21.35 1.15 -17.76
CA ILE A 391 21.51 -0.31 -17.83
C ILE A 391 20.15 -1.00 -18.02
N PHE A 392 19.11 -0.46 -17.39
CA PHE A 392 17.75 -1.01 -17.37
C PHE A 392 16.71 0.02 -17.85
N PRO A 393 16.80 0.48 -19.11
CA PRO A 393 15.88 1.49 -19.65
C PRO A 393 14.42 1.04 -19.73
N GLU A 394 14.17 -0.28 -19.71
CA GLU A 394 12.82 -0.86 -19.67
C GLU A 394 12.17 -0.82 -18.27
N PHE A 395 12.89 -0.37 -17.23
CA PHE A 395 12.36 -0.31 -15.88
C PHE A 395 11.71 1.06 -15.59
N ASP A 396 10.41 1.05 -15.30
CA ASP A 396 9.65 2.23 -14.93
C ASP A 396 8.87 2.03 -13.61
N GLU A 397 8.18 3.08 -13.18
CA GLU A 397 7.36 3.04 -11.95
C GLU A 397 6.12 2.14 -12.11
N ASN A 398 5.63 1.93 -13.34
CA ASN A 398 4.50 1.03 -13.61
C ASN A 398 4.91 -0.43 -13.36
N LEU A 399 6.09 -0.84 -13.82
CA LEU A 399 6.67 -2.15 -13.59
C LEU A 399 6.96 -2.39 -12.12
N ARG A 400 7.51 -1.40 -11.41
CA ARG A 400 7.71 -1.48 -9.95
C ARG A 400 6.41 -1.79 -9.22
N ARG A 401 5.34 -1.06 -9.53
CA ARG A 401 4.02 -1.27 -8.93
C ARG A 401 3.46 -2.64 -9.30
N ALA A 402 3.67 -3.05 -10.54
CA ALA A 402 3.17 -4.33 -11.01
C ALA A 402 3.87 -5.50 -10.32
N PHE A 403 5.20 -5.46 -10.17
CA PHE A 403 5.99 -6.39 -9.35
C PHE A 403 5.43 -6.53 -7.93
N GLN A 404 5.29 -5.41 -7.21
CA GLN A 404 4.75 -5.43 -5.85
C GLN A 404 3.35 -6.04 -5.79
N ARG A 405 2.52 -5.75 -6.79
CA ARG A 405 1.15 -6.27 -6.87
C ARG A 405 1.10 -7.75 -7.22
N GLU A 406 1.97 -8.23 -8.10
CA GLU A 406 2.15 -9.65 -8.42
C GLU A 406 2.43 -10.45 -7.15
N THR A 407 3.48 -10.08 -6.40
CA THR A 407 3.86 -10.80 -5.18
C THR A 407 2.75 -10.80 -4.15
N ALA A 408 2.08 -9.66 -3.96
CA ALA A 408 0.96 -9.56 -3.04
C ALA A 408 -0.20 -10.47 -3.46
N LEU A 409 -0.62 -10.42 -4.73
CA LEU A 409 -1.73 -11.24 -5.22
C LEU A 409 -1.39 -12.74 -5.25
N PHE A 410 -0.14 -13.09 -5.53
CA PHE A 410 0.31 -14.48 -5.50
C PHE A 410 0.21 -15.07 -4.11
N VAL A 411 0.72 -14.37 -3.09
CA VAL A 411 0.63 -14.83 -1.70
C VAL A 411 -0.82 -14.82 -1.19
N ASP A 412 -1.62 -13.82 -1.59
CA ASP A 412 -3.05 -13.76 -1.29
C ASP A 412 -3.79 -14.99 -1.86
N ASP A 413 -3.51 -15.38 -3.11
CA ASP A 413 -4.07 -16.59 -3.74
C ASP A 413 -3.67 -17.87 -2.98
N GLN A 414 -2.42 -17.97 -2.49
CA GLN A 414 -1.99 -19.12 -1.68
C GLN A 414 -2.81 -19.25 -0.39
N ILE A 415 -2.96 -18.14 0.33
CA ILE A 415 -3.65 -18.11 1.61
C ILE A 415 -5.16 -18.33 1.41
N ALA A 416 -5.76 -17.64 0.43
CA ALA A 416 -7.20 -17.68 0.20
C ALA A 416 -7.67 -19.06 -0.30
N ALA A 417 -6.84 -19.74 -1.09
CA ALA A 417 -7.15 -21.07 -1.62
C ALA A 417 -6.60 -22.22 -0.75
N ASP A 418 -6.04 -21.93 0.43
CA ASP A 418 -5.46 -22.92 1.36
C ASP A 418 -4.47 -23.87 0.67
N ARG A 419 -3.58 -23.28 -0.14
CA ARG A 419 -2.59 -24.02 -0.93
C ARG A 419 -1.44 -24.49 -0.05
N SER A 420 -0.73 -25.50 -0.54
CA SER A 420 0.49 -25.96 0.11
C SER A 420 1.51 -24.82 0.17
N ILE A 421 2.21 -24.66 1.29
CA ILE A 421 3.32 -23.70 1.38
C ILE A 421 4.42 -24.01 0.35
N VAL A 422 4.54 -25.28 -0.06
CA VAL A 422 5.44 -25.75 -1.12
C VAL A 422 5.12 -25.08 -2.47
N ASP A 423 3.86 -24.72 -2.71
CA ASP A 423 3.43 -24.04 -3.95
C ASP A 423 4.07 -22.65 -4.08
N LEU A 424 4.54 -22.04 -2.98
CA LEU A 424 5.35 -20.82 -3.06
C LEU A 424 6.61 -21.02 -3.91
N ILE A 425 7.14 -22.24 -3.97
CA ILE A 425 8.36 -22.58 -4.73
C ILE A 425 7.99 -23.26 -6.06
N THR A 426 7.03 -24.18 -6.05
CA THR A 426 6.72 -25.06 -7.18
C THR A 426 5.67 -24.53 -8.15
N ALA A 427 4.89 -23.49 -7.78
CA ALA A 427 3.82 -22.99 -8.62
C ALA A 427 4.32 -22.67 -10.03
N ASP A 428 3.64 -23.18 -11.04
CA ASP A 428 3.89 -22.94 -12.46
C ASP A 428 3.17 -21.70 -12.98
N TYR A 429 2.69 -20.82 -12.10
CA TYR A 429 1.86 -19.68 -12.48
C TYR A 429 2.19 -18.44 -11.66
N SER A 430 1.73 -17.29 -12.16
CA SER A 430 1.67 -16.04 -11.39
C SER A 430 0.43 -15.22 -11.75
N LEU A 431 0.26 -14.08 -11.09
CA LEU A 431 -0.82 -13.12 -11.33
C LEU A 431 -0.21 -11.93 -12.08
N VAL A 432 -0.62 -11.75 -13.32
CA VAL A 432 0.06 -10.88 -14.30
C VAL A 432 -0.94 -9.91 -14.93
N ASN A 433 -0.58 -8.63 -15.03
CA ASN A 433 -1.23 -7.63 -15.88
C ASN A 433 -0.43 -7.43 -17.19
N GLU A 434 -0.90 -6.56 -18.08
CA GLU A 434 -0.20 -6.32 -19.35
C GLU A 434 1.25 -5.85 -19.18
N ARG A 435 1.52 -4.91 -18.28
CA ARG A 435 2.88 -4.37 -18.07
C ARG A 435 3.88 -5.45 -17.65
N LEU A 436 3.47 -6.38 -16.79
CA LEU A 436 4.28 -7.55 -16.42
C LEU A 436 4.37 -8.58 -17.54
N ALA A 437 3.29 -8.80 -18.27
CA ALA A 437 3.28 -9.74 -19.39
C ALA A 437 4.31 -9.32 -20.44
N GLN A 438 4.35 -8.03 -20.79
CA GLN A 438 5.36 -7.47 -21.69
C GLN A 438 6.77 -7.70 -21.14
N HIS A 439 7.01 -7.41 -19.85
CA HIS A 439 8.31 -7.62 -19.20
C HIS A 439 8.75 -9.09 -19.17
N TYR A 440 7.80 -10.01 -19.04
CA TYR A 440 8.05 -11.45 -19.00
C TYR A 440 8.03 -12.12 -20.38
N GLY A 441 7.71 -11.40 -21.45
CA GLY A 441 7.59 -11.96 -22.80
C GLY A 441 6.34 -12.81 -23.02
N LEU A 442 5.30 -12.59 -22.21
CA LEU A 442 4.01 -13.29 -22.30
C LEU A 442 3.09 -12.60 -23.31
N ARG A 443 2.36 -13.39 -24.11
CA ARG A 443 1.36 -12.90 -25.08
C ARG A 443 -0.07 -13.06 -24.54
N GLY A 444 -1.00 -12.29 -25.07
CA GLY A 444 -2.44 -12.47 -24.81
C GLY A 444 -2.97 -11.89 -23.49
N VAL A 445 -2.17 -11.06 -22.80
CA VAL A 445 -2.58 -10.34 -21.58
C VAL A 445 -2.64 -8.85 -21.89
N THR A 446 -3.82 -8.25 -21.71
CA THR A 446 -4.08 -6.83 -22.00
C THR A 446 -4.79 -6.13 -20.85
N GLY A 447 -4.46 -4.87 -20.59
CA GLY A 447 -4.96 -4.02 -19.53
C GLY A 447 -4.38 -4.28 -18.13
N GLU A 448 -4.75 -3.41 -17.19
CA GLU A 448 -4.26 -3.40 -15.81
C GLU A 448 -4.76 -4.54 -14.92
N ARG A 449 -5.81 -5.24 -15.35
CA ARG A 449 -6.38 -6.31 -14.53
C ARG A 449 -5.40 -7.48 -14.47
N PHE A 450 -4.95 -7.77 -13.25
CA PHE A 450 -4.18 -8.97 -12.93
C PHE A 450 -5.02 -10.23 -13.15
N ARG A 451 -4.43 -11.22 -13.81
CA ARG A 451 -5.03 -12.53 -14.04
C ARG A 451 -4.00 -13.63 -13.88
N ARG A 452 -4.47 -14.82 -13.53
CA ARG A 452 -3.63 -16.02 -13.45
C ARG A 452 -3.11 -16.38 -14.83
N VAL A 453 -1.80 -16.54 -14.96
CA VAL A 453 -1.13 -17.01 -16.17
C VAL A 453 -0.21 -18.16 -15.78
N THR A 454 -0.35 -19.29 -16.47
CA THR A 454 0.52 -20.47 -16.31
C THR A 454 1.72 -20.34 -17.25
N PHE A 455 2.92 -20.55 -16.70
CA PHE A 455 4.19 -20.65 -17.40
C PHE A 455 4.42 -22.09 -17.85
N THR A 456 4.88 -22.28 -19.08
CA THR A 456 5.12 -23.61 -19.66
C THR A 456 6.60 -23.95 -19.85
N ASP A 457 7.49 -23.00 -19.59
CA ASP A 457 8.93 -23.13 -19.83
C ASP A 457 9.71 -23.65 -18.61
N GLY A 458 9.05 -23.76 -17.44
CA GLY A 458 9.68 -24.15 -16.19
C GLY A 458 10.67 -23.11 -15.63
N VAL A 459 10.80 -21.94 -16.27
CA VAL A 459 11.70 -20.88 -15.85
C VAL A 459 11.03 -20.01 -14.80
N ARG A 460 9.86 -19.47 -15.13
CA ARG A 460 9.08 -18.63 -14.21
C ARG A 460 8.06 -19.46 -13.44
N GLY A 461 7.67 -18.95 -12.29
CA GLY A 461 6.82 -19.66 -11.33
C GLY A 461 7.35 -19.58 -9.91
N GLY A 462 6.43 -19.60 -8.94
CA GLY A 462 6.73 -19.39 -7.54
C GLY A 462 7.41 -18.05 -7.25
N ILE A 463 7.82 -17.84 -6.01
CA ILE A 463 8.47 -16.60 -5.56
C ILE A 463 9.88 -16.41 -6.13
N LEU A 464 10.57 -17.51 -6.48
CA LEU A 464 11.93 -17.47 -7.03
C LEU A 464 11.98 -16.89 -8.46
N GLY A 465 10.86 -16.97 -9.21
CA GLY A 465 10.75 -16.44 -10.56
C GLY A 465 10.15 -15.03 -10.64
N GLN A 466 9.76 -14.43 -9.51
CA GLN A 466 9.10 -13.12 -9.47
C GLN A 466 10.10 -11.97 -9.57
N GLY A 467 9.75 -10.97 -10.38
CA GLY A 467 10.60 -9.81 -10.63
C GLY A 467 10.90 -9.02 -9.35
N THR A 468 9.94 -8.89 -8.44
CA THR A 468 10.13 -8.18 -7.16
C THR A 468 11.25 -8.78 -6.33
N VAL A 469 11.28 -10.11 -6.18
CA VAL A 469 12.27 -10.82 -5.38
C VAL A 469 13.64 -10.72 -6.02
N LEU A 470 13.70 -10.98 -7.33
CA LEU A 470 14.93 -10.89 -8.12
C LEU A 470 15.53 -9.48 -8.08
N MET A 471 14.68 -8.46 -8.04
CA MET A 471 15.08 -7.06 -7.95
C MET A 471 15.61 -6.68 -6.56
N VAL A 472 14.86 -6.94 -5.49
CA VAL A 472 15.28 -6.54 -4.12
C VAL A 472 16.48 -7.33 -3.59
N THR A 473 16.88 -8.38 -4.30
CA THR A 473 18.07 -9.20 -4.02
C THR A 473 19.22 -8.92 -5.01
N SER A 474 19.16 -7.81 -5.75
CA SER A 474 20.20 -7.36 -6.66
C SER A 474 20.74 -5.98 -6.25
N TYR A 475 21.76 -5.47 -6.95
CA TYR A 475 22.18 -4.07 -6.89
C TYR A 475 21.53 -3.26 -8.02
N PRO A 476 21.42 -1.93 -7.90
CA PRO A 476 20.89 -1.03 -8.94
C PRO A 476 21.43 -1.27 -10.36
N ASP A 477 22.69 -1.63 -10.48
CA ASP A 477 23.46 -1.72 -11.71
C ASP A 477 23.71 -3.16 -12.18
N ARG A 478 23.51 -4.16 -11.30
CA ARG A 478 23.90 -5.56 -11.58
C ARG A 478 23.21 -6.56 -10.67
N THR A 479 23.27 -7.84 -11.06
CA THR A 479 22.85 -8.95 -10.21
C THR A 479 23.79 -9.12 -9.00
N ALA A 480 23.29 -9.76 -7.94
CA ALA A 480 24.07 -10.02 -6.74
C ALA A 480 23.86 -11.48 -6.27
N PRO A 481 24.57 -12.46 -6.84
CA PRO A 481 24.45 -13.88 -6.46
C PRO A 481 24.53 -14.10 -4.95
N VAL A 482 25.45 -13.42 -4.28
CA VAL A 482 25.66 -13.53 -2.82
C VAL A 482 24.41 -13.10 -2.06
N VAL A 483 23.81 -11.97 -2.44
CA VAL A 483 22.60 -11.43 -1.80
C VAL A 483 21.40 -12.33 -2.08
N ARG A 484 21.29 -12.88 -3.29
CA ARG A 484 20.26 -13.88 -3.64
C ARG A 484 20.40 -15.16 -2.82
N GLY A 485 21.60 -15.71 -2.73
CA GLY A 485 21.88 -16.90 -1.93
C GLY A 485 21.66 -16.68 -0.43
N PHE A 486 22.10 -15.52 0.09
CA PHE A 486 21.81 -15.08 1.44
C PHE A 486 20.29 -15.04 1.70
N TRP A 487 19.53 -14.42 0.79
CA TRP A 487 18.08 -14.33 0.92
C TRP A 487 17.41 -15.72 0.93
N VAL A 488 17.86 -16.66 0.09
CA VAL A 488 17.35 -18.05 0.13
C VAL A 488 17.63 -18.70 1.49
N LEU A 489 18.86 -18.60 1.99
CA LEU A 489 19.23 -19.18 3.28
C LEU A 489 18.47 -18.57 4.45
N GLU A 490 18.38 -17.24 4.50
CA GLU A 490 17.72 -16.51 5.59
C GLU A 490 16.19 -16.65 5.52
N SER A 491 15.59 -16.38 4.36
CA SER A 491 14.15 -16.23 4.23
C SER A 491 13.43 -17.55 4.00
N LEU A 492 14.05 -18.53 3.33
CA LEU A 492 13.39 -19.80 2.99
C LEU A 492 13.85 -20.95 3.88
N LEU A 493 15.15 -21.05 4.15
CA LEU A 493 15.73 -22.21 4.85
C LEU A 493 15.96 -21.98 6.35
N GLY A 494 15.83 -20.75 6.85
CA GLY A 494 16.03 -20.44 8.27
C GLY A 494 17.47 -20.64 8.76
N MET A 495 18.45 -20.56 7.85
CA MET A 495 19.87 -20.77 8.11
C MET A 495 20.71 -19.53 7.77
N PRO A 496 20.48 -18.37 8.43
CA PRO A 496 21.18 -17.14 8.09
C PRO A 496 22.70 -17.30 8.28
N PRO A 497 23.52 -16.92 7.29
CA PRO A 497 24.97 -16.93 7.43
C PRO A 497 25.44 -15.83 8.39
N PRO A 498 26.67 -15.90 8.93
CA PRO A 498 27.22 -14.86 9.79
C PRO A 498 27.39 -13.53 9.03
N PRO A 499 27.46 -12.38 9.73
CA PRO A 499 27.69 -11.09 9.09
C PRO A 499 29.03 -11.08 8.32
N PRO A 500 29.13 -10.30 7.22
CA PRO A 500 30.38 -10.20 6.46
C PRO A 500 31.50 -9.58 7.31
N PRO A 501 32.78 -9.90 7.02
CA PRO A 501 33.92 -9.21 7.61
C PRO A 501 33.87 -7.68 7.34
N PRO A 502 34.47 -6.84 8.20
CA PRO A 502 34.66 -5.43 7.89
C PRO A 502 35.57 -5.25 6.66
N ASP A 503 35.39 -4.14 5.93
CA ASP A 503 36.23 -3.71 4.81
C ASP A 503 36.35 -4.69 3.63
N VAL A 504 35.22 -5.24 3.17
CA VAL A 504 35.16 -6.09 1.97
C VAL A 504 35.57 -5.27 0.72
N PRO A 505 36.58 -5.69 -0.05
CA PRO A 505 37.01 -4.97 -1.25
C PRO A 505 36.02 -5.10 -2.40
N ASP A 506 36.04 -4.13 -3.32
CA ASP A 506 35.24 -4.16 -4.54
C ASP A 506 35.57 -5.36 -5.44
N LEU A 507 34.60 -5.78 -6.25
CA LEU A 507 34.77 -6.88 -7.20
C LEU A 507 35.66 -6.45 -8.38
N GLN A 508 36.60 -7.32 -8.75
CA GLN A 508 37.40 -7.14 -9.96
C GLN A 508 36.56 -7.47 -11.19
N THR A 509 36.37 -6.50 -12.08
CA THR A 509 35.47 -6.61 -13.24
C THR A 509 36.16 -7.16 -14.50
N VAL A 510 37.49 -7.20 -14.50
CA VAL A 510 38.32 -7.71 -15.60
C VAL A 510 39.36 -8.71 -15.10
N THR A 511 39.81 -9.57 -15.99
CA THR A 511 40.98 -10.42 -15.78
C THR A 511 42.27 -9.59 -15.85
N ASP A 512 43.40 -10.20 -15.49
CA ASP A 512 44.72 -9.53 -15.50
C ASP A 512 45.17 -9.11 -16.92
N ASP A 513 44.64 -9.77 -17.95
CA ASP A 513 44.82 -9.46 -19.37
C ASP A 513 43.72 -8.53 -19.94
N GLY A 514 42.87 -7.95 -19.09
CA GLY A 514 41.90 -6.92 -19.46
C GLY A 514 40.59 -7.41 -20.08
N ARG A 515 40.31 -8.73 -20.07
CA ARG A 515 39.04 -9.27 -20.59
C ARG A 515 37.92 -9.10 -19.54
N PRO A 516 36.69 -8.74 -19.95
CA PRO A 516 35.56 -8.66 -19.04
C PRO A 516 35.25 -10.01 -18.36
N LEU A 517 35.02 -9.98 -17.05
CA LEU A 517 34.56 -11.14 -16.29
C LEU A 517 33.02 -11.13 -16.20
N SER A 518 32.41 -12.31 -16.38
CA SER A 518 31.02 -12.52 -15.98
C SER A 518 30.86 -12.35 -14.48
N MET A 519 29.65 -12.06 -13.97
CA MET A 519 29.41 -11.93 -12.52
C MET A 519 29.89 -13.16 -11.73
N ARG A 520 29.74 -14.35 -12.31
CA ARG A 520 30.34 -15.58 -11.79
C ARG A 520 31.86 -15.49 -11.69
N GLY A 521 32.54 -15.14 -12.78
CA GLY A 521 34.00 -15.04 -12.80
C GLY A 521 34.52 -14.01 -11.79
N GLN A 522 33.83 -12.88 -11.62
CA GLN A 522 34.14 -11.89 -10.59
C GLN A 522 34.03 -12.49 -9.18
N MET A 523 32.98 -13.27 -8.91
CA MET A 523 32.76 -13.90 -7.61
C MET A 523 33.74 -15.03 -7.32
N GLU A 524 34.01 -15.89 -8.30
CA GLU A 524 35.01 -16.97 -8.18
C GLU A 524 36.40 -16.41 -7.87
N ARG A 525 36.76 -15.27 -8.48
CA ARG A 525 37.98 -14.54 -8.17
C ARG A 525 37.95 -13.96 -6.74
N HIS A 526 36.85 -13.33 -6.33
CA HIS A 526 36.69 -12.76 -4.98
C HIS A 526 36.87 -13.82 -3.87
N ARG A 527 36.38 -15.04 -4.10
CA ARG A 527 36.46 -16.16 -3.15
C ARG A 527 37.83 -16.82 -3.04
N GLN A 528 38.81 -16.44 -3.87
CA GLN A 528 40.18 -16.90 -3.68
C GLN A 528 40.73 -16.46 -2.33
N ASN A 529 40.15 -15.42 -1.71
CA ASN A 529 40.40 -15.06 -0.32
C ASN A 529 39.72 -16.09 0.63
N PRO A 530 40.50 -16.83 1.44
CA PRO A 530 39.96 -17.81 2.38
C PRO A 530 38.94 -17.23 3.37
N ALA A 531 39.08 -15.96 3.76
CA ALA A 531 38.13 -15.29 4.66
C ALA A 531 36.73 -15.16 4.04
N CYS A 532 36.65 -14.97 2.71
CA CYS A 532 35.38 -14.89 2.00
C CYS A 532 34.82 -16.28 1.69
N ALA A 533 35.68 -17.24 1.34
CA ALA A 533 35.26 -18.59 0.93
C ALA A 533 34.38 -19.30 1.99
N VAL A 534 34.67 -19.11 3.28
CA VAL A 534 33.97 -19.79 4.40
C VAL A 534 32.44 -19.66 4.33
N CYS A 535 31.92 -18.49 3.94
CA CYS A 535 30.48 -18.27 3.85
C CYS A 535 29.95 -18.48 2.42
N HIS A 536 30.72 -18.06 1.43
CA HIS A 536 30.33 -18.10 0.02
C HIS A 536 30.11 -19.53 -0.52
N VAL A 537 30.80 -20.54 0.02
CA VAL A 537 30.57 -21.95 -0.37
C VAL A 537 29.13 -22.42 -0.16
N ARG A 538 28.37 -21.79 0.74
CA ARG A 538 26.95 -22.11 0.98
C ARG A 538 25.99 -21.23 0.19
N MET A 539 26.31 -19.94 0.05
CA MET A 539 25.41 -18.96 -0.58
C MET A 539 25.51 -18.96 -2.10
N ASP A 540 26.73 -19.01 -2.63
CA ASP A 540 26.94 -18.74 -4.05
C ASP A 540 26.30 -19.78 -4.97
N PRO A 541 26.31 -21.10 -4.68
CA PRO A 541 25.60 -22.05 -5.53
C PRO A 541 24.12 -21.72 -5.68
N LEU A 542 23.48 -21.30 -4.58
CA LEU A 542 22.08 -20.84 -4.57
C LEU A 542 21.91 -19.55 -5.38
N GLY A 543 22.80 -18.58 -5.21
CA GLY A 543 22.78 -17.33 -5.94
C GLY A 543 22.98 -17.49 -7.44
N PHE A 544 23.97 -18.29 -7.83
CA PHE A 544 24.32 -18.56 -9.21
C PHE A 544 23.20 -19.24 -9.98
N SER A 545 22.43 -20.12 -9.33
CA SER A 545 21.26 -20.77 -9.92
C SER A 545 20.20 -19.78 -10.45
N LEU A 546 20.23 -18.53 -10.00
CA LEU A 546 19.33 -17.47 -10.43
C LEU A 546 19.97 -16.50 -11.43
N GLU A 547 21.23 -16.66 -11.84
CA GLU A 547 21.96 -15.67 -12.64
C GLU A 547 21.42 -15.47 -14.07
N ASN A 548 20.61 -16.41 -14.56
CA ASN A 548 19.87 -16.21 -15.80
C ASN A 548 18.81 -15.11 -15.68
N PHE A 549 18.42 -14.70 -14.47
CA PHE A 549 17.63 -13.50 -14.24
C PHE A 549 18.55 -12.31 -13.99
N ASP A 550 18.40 -11.24 -14.78
CA ASP A 550 19.10 -9.98 -14.53
C ASP A 550 18.56 -9.24 -13.28
N ALA A 551 19.05 -8.02 -13.02
CA ALA A 551 18.71 -7.27 -11.81
C ALA A 551 17.24 -6.83 -11.76
N ILE A 552 16.52 -6.83 -12.88
CA ILE A 552 15.08 -6.53 -12.94
C ILE A 552 14.25 -7.78 -13.24
N GLY A 553 14.87 -8.97 -13.10
CA GLY A 553 14.20 -10.26 -13.22
C GLY A 553 13.85 -10.67 -14.65
N ARG A 554 14.48 -10.09 -15.67
CA ARG A 554 14.36 -10.54 -17.07
C ARG A 554 15.32 -11.70 -17.33
N TRP A 555 14.89 -12.65 -18.14
CA TRP A 555 15.71 -13.81 -18.51
C TRP A 555 16.78 -13.44 -19.54
N ARG A 556 18.01 -13.91 -19.35
CA ARG A 556 19.16 -13.68 -20.22
C ARG A 556 20.06 -14.92 -20.32
N LEU A 557 20.69 -15.08 -21.48
CA LEU A 557 21.68 -16.13 -21.73
C LEU A 557 23.14 -15.64 -21.63
N THR A 558 23.34 -14.32 -21.70
CA THR A 558 24.67 -13.69 -21.65
C THR A 558 24.68 -12.50 -20.69
N SER A 559 25.83 -12.26 -20.04
CA SER A 559 26.10 -11.11 -19.17
C SER A 559 27.51 -10.59 -19.44
N GLY A 560 27.66 -9.30 -19.71
CA GLY A 560 28.96 -8.70 -20.04
C GLY A 560 29.62 -9.31 -21.30
N GLY A 561 28.82 -9.73 -22.27
CA GLY A 561 29.29 -10.41 -23.48
C GLY A 561 29.66 -11.89 -23.31
N MET A 562 29.58 -12.42 -22.09
CA MET A 562 29.92 -13.82 -21.78
C MET A 562 28.65 -14.65 -21.49
N PRO A 563 28.64 -15.97 -21.79
CA PRO A 563 27.55 -16.84 -21.36
C PRO A 563 27.32 -16.80 -19.85
N VAL A 564 26.06 -16.82 -19.42
CA VAL A 564 25.69 -16.92 -18.00
C VAL A 564 25.96 -18.34 -17.51
N GLY A 565 26.71 -18.47 -16.41
CA GLY A 565 26.90 -19.75 -15.73
C GLY A 565 25.94 -19.90 -14.56
N ALA A 566 24.81 -20.59 -14.76
CA ALA A 566 23.81 -20.80 -13.70
C ALA A 566 23.95 -22.15 -12.97
N SER A 567 24.84 -23.03 -13.41
CA SER A 567 25.10 -24.31 -12.74
C SER A 567 26.18 -24.16 -11.67
N ALA A 568 26.05 -24.81 -10.53
CA ALA A 568 27.04 -24.81 -9.46
C ALA A 568 27.08 -26.17 -8.75
N VAL A 569 28.09 -26.36 -7.90
CA VAL A 569 28.25 -27.55 -7.06
C VAL A 569 28.53 -27.08 -5.64
N PHE A 570 27.79 -27.65 -4.67
CA PHE A 570 28.03 -27.42 -3.25
C PHE A 570 29.32 -28.11 -2.78
N ALA A 571 29.82 -27.73 -1.60
CA ALA A 571 31.05 -28.30 -1.05
C ALA A 571 30.98 -29.82 -0.79
N ASP A 572 29.78 -30.38 -0.64
CA ASP A 572 29.52 -31.81 -0.47
C ASP A 572 29.40 -32.58 -1.80
N GLY A 573 29.53 -31.90 -2.93
CA GLY A 573 29.41 -32.47 -4.27
C GLY A 573 28.02 -32.42 -4.88
N THR A 574 27.00 -31.91 -4.16
CA THR A 574 25.64 -31.80 -4.67
C THR A 574 25.58 -30.79 -5.84
N PRO A 575 25.15 -31.20 -7.05
CA PRO A 575 25.01 -30.28 -8.18
C PRO A 575 23.69 -29.51 -8.11
N ILE A 576 23.70 -28.26 -8.55
CA ILE A 576 22.52 -27.40 -8.72
C ILE A 576 22.58 -26.75 -10.10
N ASP A 577 21.51 -26.85 -10.88
CA ASP A 577 21.45 -26.27 -12.22
C ASP A 577 20.24 -25.36 -12.41
N GLY A 578 20.51 -24.05 -12.50
CA GLY A 578 19.50 -23.03 -12.73
C GLY A 578 18.39 -23.00 -11.68
N VAL A 579 17.34 -22.24 -11.98
CA VAL A 579 16.19 -22.07 -11.07
C VAL A 579 15.45 -23.39 -10.80
N ALA A 580 15.44 -24.32 -11.77
CA ALA A 580 14.82 -25.63 -11.59
C ALA A 580 15.56 -26.47 -10.52
N GLY A 581 16.90 -26.52 -10.60
CA GLY A 581 17.72 -27.16 -9.57
C GLY A 581 17.58 -26.48 -8.20
N LEU A 582 17.47 -25.15 -8.16
CA LEU A 582 17.22 -24.43 -6.91
C LEU A 582 15.88 -24.80 -6.28
N ARG A 583 14.81 -24.87 -7.09
CA ARG A 583 13.50 -25.31 -6.59
C ARG A 583 13.58 -26.71 -6.01
N ALA A 584 14.25 -27.65 -6.69
CA ALA A 584 14.43 -29.00 -6.17
C ALA A 584 15.19 -28.99 -4.83
N PHE A 585 16.31 -28.28 -4.75
CA PHE A 585 17.12 -28.17 -3.54
C PHE A 585 16.37 -27.60 -2.34
N VAL A 586 15.53 -26.58 -2.54
CA VAL A 586 14.76 -25.97 -1.44
C VAL A 586 13.65 -26.89 -0.90
N LEU A 587 13.26 -27.91 -1.67
CA LEU A 587 12.18 -28.84 -1.33
C LEU A 587 12.66 -30.12 -0.66
N GLU A 588 13.95 -30.42 -0.77
CA GLU A 588 14.63 -31.49 -0.01
C GLU A 588 14.85 -31.06 1.44
#